data_AF-C1DW47-F1
#
_entry.id   AF-C1DW47-F1
#
_cell.length_a   1.000
_cell.length_b   1.000
_cell.length_c   1.000
_cell.angle_alpha   90.00
_cell.angle_beta   90.00
_cell.angle_gamma   90.00
#
_symmetry.space_group_name_H-M   'P 1'
#
loop_
_entity.id
_entity.type
_entity.pdbx_description
1 polymer ?
#
loop_
_entity_poly.entity_id
_entity_poly.type
_entity_poly.pdbx_seq_one_letter_code
_entity_poly.pdbx_strand_id
1 'polypeptide(L)'
;MNWIEKEFNLKGIATDVNTFEWEEEDWVNKAPVVLTKVAKRPGGFTLYMKSITQELEWYFSKGLTNIFFKDDGKTLRIEHEDGTYYVDLQPSQELYEFLKEFI
;
A
#
# COMPACT_ATOMS: atom_id res chain seq x y z
N MET A 1 -8.38 7.53 21.22
CA MET A 1 -7.22 7.04 20.43
C MET A 1 -6.87 8.11 19.42
N ASN A 2 -5.64 8.62 19.44
CA ASN A 2 -5.22 9.66 18.50
C ASN A 2 -4.81 9.02 17.17
N TRP A 3 -5.52 9.38 16.11
CA TRP A 3 -5.12 9.08 14.74
C TRP A 3 -4.12 10.14 14.29
N ILE A 4 -3.06 9.73 13.61
CA ILE A 4 -2.10 10.65 12.98
C ILE A 4 -2.27 10.51 11.48
N GLU A 5 -2.70 11.58 10.82
CA GLU A 5 -2.97 11.61 9.39
C GLU A 5 -1.93 12.46 8.67
N LYS A 6 -1.57 12.04 7.45
CA LYS A 6 -0.68 12.79 6.58
C LYS A 6 -1.07 12.61 5.12
N GLU A 7 -1.13 13.70 4.38
CA GLU A 7 -1.45 13.71 2.96
C GLU A 7 -0.21 13.41 2.11
N PHE A 8 -0.43 12.75 0.98
CA PHE A 8 0.57 12.41 -0.03
C PHE A 8 -0.02 12.61 -1.42
N ASN A 9 0.84 12.64 -2.43
CA ASN A 9 0.44 12.62 -3.84
C ASN A 9 1.42 11.75 -4.63
N LEU A 10 1.41 10.46 -4.34
CA LEU A 10 2.35 9.49 -4.92
C LEU A 10 1.61 8.56 -5.87
N LYS A 11 2.09 8.46 -7.11
CA LYS A 11 1.54 7.50 -8.07
C LYS A 11 2.06 6.10 -7.77
N GLY A 12 1.24 5.10 -8.06
CA GLY A 12 1.63 3.71 -7.89
C GLY A 12 0.68 2.73 -8.55
N ILE A 13 0.89 1.46 -8.22
CA ILE A 13 0.09 0.32 -8.66
C ILE A 13 -0.32 -0.46 -7.41
N ALA A 14 -1.61 -0.47 -7.12
CA ALA A 14 -2.20 -1.34 -6.13
C ALA A 14 -2.43 -2.72 -6.78
N THR A 15 -1.98 -3.77 -6.10
CA THR A 15 -2.06 -5.14 -6.59
C THR A 15 -2.73 -6.04 -5.56
N ASP A 16 -3.80 -6.71 -5.95
CA ASP A 16 -4.47 -7.75 -5.17
C ASP A 16 -4.32 -9.08 -5.91
N VAL A 17 -3.71 -10.06 -5.25
CA VAL A 17 -3.42 -11.39 -5.79
C VAL A 17 -4.59 -12.34 -5.55
N ASN A 18 -5.46 -12.05 -4.58
CA ASN A 18 -6.51 -12.97 -4.12
C ASN A 18 -7.88 -12.73 -4.78
N THR A 19 -8.06 -11.73 -5.64
CA THR A 19 -9.39 -11.39 -6.17
C THR A 19 -9.96 -12.35 -7.23
N PHE A 20 -9.45 -13.59 -7.32
CA PHE A 20 -9.91 -14.63 -8.26
C PHE A 20 -10.40 -15.90 -7.52
N GLU A 21 -11.57 -15.83 -6.88
CA GLU A 21 -12.37 -17.04 -6.54
C GLU A 21 -13.34 -17.42 -7.67
N TRP A 22 -13.03 -17.08 -8.94
CA TRP A 22 -13.79 -17.54 -10.10
C TRP A 22 -12.82 -18.09 -11.14
N GLU A 23 -13.12 -19.31 -11.56
CA GLU A 23 -12.27 -20.23 -12.31
C GLU A 23 -11.70 -19.63 -13.59
N GLU A 24 -10.46 -20.03 -13.90
CA GLU A 24 -9.71 -19.81 -15.14
C GLU A 24 -8.95 -18.47 -15.24
N GLU A 25 -7.65 -18.57 -14.94
CA GLU A 25 -6.54 -17.63 -15.13
C GLU A 25 -6.09 -16.84 -13.87
N ASP A 26 -4.84 -17.09 -13.45
CA ASP A 26 -4.10 -16.39 -12.38
C ASP A 26 -3.88 -14.90 -12.71
N TRP A 27 -4.93 -14.08 -12.69
CA TRP A 27 -4.85 -12.67 -13.03
C TRP A 27 -4.66 -11.84 -11.76
N VAL A 28 -3.42 -11.46 -11.52
CA VAL A 28 -3.04 -10.42 -10.56
C VAL A 28 -3.77 -9.11 -10.92
N ASN A 29 -4.71 -8.65 -10.09
CA ASN A 29 -5.46 -7.42 -10.35
C ASN A 29 -4.57 -6.21 -10.02
N LYS A 30 -4.08 -5.54 -11.08
CA LYS A 30 -3.25 -4.34 -10.98
C LYS A 30 -4.05 -3.10 -11.33
N ALA A 31 -4.21 -2.20 -10.36
CA ALA A 31 -4.89 -0.93 -10.53
C ALA A 31 -3.89 0.24 -10.39
N PRO A 32 -3.76 1.11 -11.39
CA PRO A 32 -3.07 2.39 -11.21
C PRO A 32 -3.79 3.24 -10.16
N VAL A 33 -3.04 3.74 -9.18
CA VAL A 33 -3.56 4.50 -8.06
C VAL A 33 -2.71 5.72 -7.76
N VAL A 34 -3.31 6.69 -7.06
CA VAL A 34 -2.63 7.79 -6.39
C VAL A 34 -2.86 7.64 -4.90
N LEU A 35 -1.80 7.49 -4.12
CA LEU A 35 -1.86 7.58 -2.66
C LEU A 35 -2.13 9.04 -2.28
N THR A 36 -3.30 9.30 -1.68
CA THR A 36 -3.75 10.64 -1.29
C THR A 36 -3.52 10.90 0.19
N LYS A 37 -3.63 9.87 1.04
CA LYS A 37 -3.50 10.02 2.49
C LYS A 37 -3.03 8.72 3.16
N VAL A 38 -2.32 8.86 4.26
CA VAL A 38 -1.99 7.77 5.18
C VAL A 38 -2.49 8.14 6.57
N ALA A 39 -3.23 7.23 7.20
CA ALA A 39 -3.67 7.39 8.59
C ALA A 39 -3.09 6.29 9.47
N LYS A 40 -2.44 6.66 10.57
CA LYS A 40 -1.83 5.74 11.54
C LYS A 40 -2.72 5.54 12.76
N ARG A 41 -2.67 4.33 13.31
CA ARG A 41 -3.26 3.93 14.59
C ARG A 41 -2.31 2.97 15.32
N PRO A 42 -2.45 2.74 16.65
CA PRO A 42 -1.51 1.90 17.39
C PRO A 42 -1.27 0.50 16.81
N GLY A 43 -2.27 -0.07 16.14
CA GLY A 43 -2.20 -1.41 15.54
C GLY A 43 -1.78 -1.46 14.06
N GLY A 44 -1.58 -0.33 13.38
CA GLY A 44 -1.28 -0.33 11.95
C GLY A 44 -1.57 1.01 11.26
N PHE A 45 -1.70 0.99 9.93
CA PHE A 45 -2.00 2.17 9.15
C PHE A 45 -2.92 1.86 7.97
N THR A 46 -3.63 2.87 7.49
CA THR A 46 -4.48 2.76 6.29
C THR A 46 -3.91 3.66 5.20
N LEU A 47 -3.75 3.09 4.01
CA LEU A 47 -3.48 3.81 2.78
C LEU A 47 -4.82 4.17 2.12
N TYR A 48 -5.05 5.47 1.94
CA TYR A 48 -6.16 6.00 1.16
C TYR A 48 -5.64 6.31 -0.24
N MET A 49 -6.23 5.65 -1.22
CA MET A 49 -5.78 5.66 -2.60
C MET A 49 -6.94 5.99 -3.52
N LYS A 50 -6.65 6.66 -4.63
CA LYS A 50 -7.61 6.98 -5.67
C LYS A 50 -7.18 6.33 -6.98
N SER A 51 -8.01 5.44 -7.49
CA SER A 51 -7.90 4.92 -8.86
C SER A 51 -8.71 5.78 -9.83
N ILE A 52 -8.76 5.39 -11.11
CA ILE A 52 -9.57 6.08 -12.12
C ILE A 52 -11.07 5.97 -11.82
N THR A 53 -11.51 4.84 -11.27
CA THR A 53 -12.94 4.50 -11.14
C THR A 53 -13.44 4.49 -9.69
N GLN A 54 -12.54 4.37 -8.72
CA GLN A 54 -12.91 4.18 -7.32
C GLN A 54 -11.86 4.71 -6.34
N GLU A 55 -12.31 5.01 -5.12
CA GLU A 55 -11.44 5.18 -3.95
C GLU A 55 -11.17 3.82 -3.32
N LEU A 56 -9.95 3.64 -2.84
CA LEU A 56 -9.44 2.40 -2.27
C LEU A 56 -8.89 2.70 -0.88
N GLU A 57 -9.30 1.92 0.10
CA GLU A 57 -8.81 2.04 1.47
C GLU A 57 -8.22 0.70 1.91
N TRP A 58 -6.90 0.63 1.99
CA TRP A 58 -6.20 -0.60 2.36
C TRP A 58 -5.52 -0.45 3.71
N TYR A 59 -5.86 -1.38 4.61
CA TYR A 59 -5.28 -1.44 5.94
C TYR A 59 -4.08 -2.38 5.98
N PHE A 60 -3.04 -1.96 6.70
CA PHE A 60 -1.82 -2.71 6.95
C PHE A 60 -1.59 -2.82 8.46
N SER A 61 -1.50 -4.05 8.96
CA SER A 61 -1.30 -4.34 10.38
C SER A 61 0.17 -4.24 10.75
N LYS A 62 0.45 -3.68 11.93
CA LYS A 62 1.80 -3.69 12.51
C LYS A 62 2.29 -5.13 12.67
N GLY A 63 3.50 -5.41 12.17
CA GLY A 63 4.12 -6.73 12.25
C GLY A 63 3.65 -7.75 11.21
N LEU A 64 2.65 -7.41 10.38
CA LEU A 64 2.21 -8.21 9.22
C LEU A 64 2.40 -7.42 7.92
N THR A 65 3.36 -6.49 7.90
CA THR A 65 3.57 -5.56 6.79
C THR A 65 5.07 -5.44 6.49
N ASN A 66 5.44 -5.62 5.23
CA ASN A 66 6.78 -5.36 4.71
C ASN A 66 6.79 -4.01 4.00
N ILE A 67 7.79 -3.18 4.30
CA ILE A 67 7.98 -1.87 3.65
C ILE A 67 9.44 -1.75 3.23
N PHE A 68 9.68 -1.68 1.92
CA PHE A 68 11.05 -1.65 1.39
C PHE A 68 11.12 -0.99 0.02
N PHE A 69 12.31 -0.49 -0.33
CA PHE A 69 12.59 -0.08 -1.71
C PHE A 69 13.01 -1.32 -2.51
N LYS A 70 12.43 -1.51 -3.70
CA LYS A 70 12.81 -2.61 -4.60
C LYS A 70 14.23 -2.39 -5.15
N ASP A 71 14.82 -3.44 -5.71
CA ASP A 71 16.17 -3.41 -6.31
C ASP A 71 16.35 -2.36 -7.41
N ASP A 72 15.25 -1.86 -7.99
CA ASP A 72 15.28 -0.76 -8.96
C ASP A 72 15.63 0.60 -8.32
N GLY A 73 15.60 0.70 -6.98
CA GLY A 73 15.80 1.92 -6.20
C GLY A 73 14.75 3.02 -6.44
N LYS A 74 13.73 2.72 -7.23
CA LYS A 74 12.74 3.66 -7.77
C LYS A 74 11.33 3.33 -7.34
N THR A 75 11.12 2.20 -6.68
CA THR A 75 9.81 1.74 -6.24
C THR A 75 9.84 1.50 -4.74
N LEU A 76 8.97 2.18 -4.00
CA LEU A 76 8.66 1.87 -2.61
C LEU A 76 7.51 0.87 -2.59
N ARG A 77 7.76 -0.35 -2.10
CA ARG A 77 6.74 -1.37 -1.91
C ARG A 77 6.23 -1.36 -0.48
N ILE A 78 4.91 -1.39 -0.33
CA ILE A 78 4.20 -1.69 0.92
C ILE A 78 3.38 -2.95 0.66
N GLU A 79 3.69 -4.03 1.36
CA GLU A 79 3.19 -5.38 1.06
C GLU A 79 2.71 -6.05 2.36
N HIS A 80 1.57 -6.75 2.29
CA HIS A 80 1.16 -7.62 3.40
C HIS A 80 2.15 -8.78 3.52
N GLU A 81 2.41 -9.28 4.73
CA GLU A 81 3.50 -10.25 4.99
C GLU A 81 3.48 -11.51 4.10
N ASP A 82 2.29 -11.94 3.68
CA ASP A 82 2.06 -13.13 2.87
C ASP A 82 2.04 -12.83 1.34
N GLY A 83 2.22 -11.57 0.94
CA GLY A 83 2.22 -11.13 -0.45
C GLY A 83 0.84 -11.10 -1.12
N THR A 84 -0.25 -11.31 -0.37
CA THR A 84 -1.62 -11.36 -0.92
C THR A 84 -2.08 -10.04 -1.55
N TYR A 85 -1.61 -8.91 -1.02
CA TYR A 85 -1.79 -7.62 -1.65
C TYR A 85 -0.62 -6.68 -1.33
N TYR A 86 -0.32 -5.79 -2.27
CA TYR A 86 0.75 -4.82 -2.12
C TYR A 86 0.52 -3.56 -2.96
N VAL A 87 1.19 -2.48 -2.60
CA VAL A 87 1.20 -1.23 -3.35
C VAL A 87 2.64 -0.89 -3.71
N ASP A 88 2.90 -0.78 -5.01
CA ASP A 88 4.16 -0.25 -5.55
C ASP A 88 3.99 1.25 -5.81
N LEU A 89 4.67 2.09 -5.02
CA LEU A 89 4.61 3.55 -5.11
C LEU A 89 5.90 4.12 -5.68
N GLN A 90 5.81 5.35 -6.20
CA GLN A 90 6.98 6.21 -6.42
C GLN A 90 7.83 6.30 -5.15
N PRO A 91 9.16 6.43 -5.29
CA PRO A 91 10.06 6.37 -4.16
C PRO A 91 9.86 7.64 -3.32
N SER A 92 9.59 7.46 -2.03
CA SER A 92 9.39 8.58 -1.11
C SER A 92 10.02 8.26 0.23
N GLN A 93 11.15 8.92 0.50
CA GLN A 93 11.80 8.83 1.82
C GLN A 93 10.86 9.33 2.92
N GLU A 94 10.08 10.36 2.62
CA GLU A 94 9.11 10.92 3.57
C GLU A 94 8.05 9.89 3.98
N LEU A 95 7.49 9.15 3.02
CA LEU A 95 6.53 8.09 3.31
C LEU A 95 7.18 6.93 4.06
N TYR A 96 8.39 6.52 3.64
CA TYR A 96 9.14 5.47 4.32
C TYR A 96 9.43 5.83 5.77
N GLU A 97 9.97 7.02 6.04
CA GLU A 97 10.23 7.51 7.40
C GLU A 97 8.95 7.66 8.23
N PHE A 98 7.84 8.01 7.57
CA PHE A 98 6.54 8.04 8.22
C PHE A 98 6.12 6.62 8.61
N LEU A 99 6.30 5.60 7.79
CA LEU A 99 5.78 4.25 8.06
C LEU A 99 6.77 3.28 8.74
N LYS A 100 8.06 3.60 8.83
CA LYS A 100 9.10 2.66 9.29
C LYS A 100 8.90 2.07 10.69
N GLU A 101 8.08 2.68 11.53
CA GLU A 101 7.74 2.17 12.88
C GLU A 101 6.78 0.97 12.87
N PHE A 102 6.23 0.64 11.69
CA PHE A 102 5.31 -0.48 11.45
C PHE A 102 5.95 -1.69 10.77
N ILE A 103 7.24 -1.58 10.41
CA ILE A 103 8.11 -2.67 9.96
C ILE A 103 8.43 -3.57 11.17
#